data_AF-A0A6B0XFN2-F1
#
_entry.id   AF-A0A6B0XFN2-F1
#
_cell.length_a   1.000
_cell.length_b   1.000
_cell.length_c   1.000
_cell.angle_alpha   90.00
_cell.angle_beta   90.00
_cell.angle_gamma   90.00
#
_symmetry.space_group_name_H-M   'P 1'
#
loop_
_entity.id
_entity.type
_entity.pdbx_description
1 polymer ?
#
loop_
_entity_poly.entity_id
_entity_poly.type
_entity_poly.pdbx_seq_one_letter_code
_entity_poly.pdbx_strand_id
1 'polypeptide(L)'
;MYQLRPRKRSQMESLTCDLFAPGMTPLHRAGLGGLVSTLRWIEKSIPEVERPLGQWIVDERSVILSWEEAEEAKPFFDRLFNLAFQIQEDLIYLPGQYGELPPSLEVRAALHEGLLLSFYDHGPTSRGSETAIERTYEVDEHLVSYRSVPLSWYKHQRDGSSLLVRSLKSQIGLTRTLFPGAIQRHAAHNTSQATQAAELLLPLLFAPVGTMALKAGGKKVNDRGSRRFKPGAALLIPDLNTLSEVEYFLPTIIPRSARDCQIANVADAALQAEIRLRSRNLLDRETLSGLRCVWCCPTDWNSRLQPPSAVTEVSVDTTDIVLDQFEIAMAVFAPPSPRQNKKGEYFWPKSYARPFIAENLASGRPWYAGFSRLMTAKDESMKKPKPIRHALKFERGGLHTMTEEIQWDHPGEEIIVRAVHEAMRCRYGRIAAENVQNRAAMKNRMTREYERQRLAFVGAKTANALRHALADLWSRAGSNSVLREAWPHVLPLLSTEKWQLTRDLALIALASYQGKEQENIDLTQAKENEETEE
;
A
#
# COMPACT_ATOMS: atom_id res chain seq x y z
N MET A 1 41.97 47.19 -38.86
CA MET A 1 41.64 46.98 -37.43
C MET A 1 40.28 46.30 -37.34
N TYR A 2 40.26 44.98 -37.17
CA TYR A 2 39.04 44.26 -36.83
C TYR A 2 38.69 44.59 -35.38
N GLN A 3 37.59 45.32 -35.16
CA GLN A 3 37.03 45.53 -33.83
C GLN A 3 36.54 44.19 -33.29
N LEU A 4 37.34 43.56 -32.45
CA LEU A 4 36.91 42.48 -31.56
C LEU A 4 35.78 43.05 -30.69
N ARG A 5 34.54 42.64 -30.99
CA ARG A 5 33.42 42.85 -30.07
C ARG A 5 33.81 42.22 -28.73
N PRO A 6 33.68 42.94 -27.61
CA PRO A 6 33.94 42.35 -26.31
C PRO A 6 32.98 41.17 -26.14
N ARG A 7 33.53 39.97 -25.89
CA ARG A 7 32.76 38.81 -25.41
C ARG A 7 32.04 39.28 -24.15
N LYS A 8 30.73 39.51 -24.28
CA LYS A 8 29.82 39.67 -23.15
C LYS A 8 30.07 38.44 -22.28
N ARG A 9 30.54 38.61 -21.03
CA ARG A 9 30.58 37.51 -20.06
C ARG A 9 29.14 36.98 -20.01
N SER A 10 28.89 35.79 -20.57
CA SER A 10 27.58 35.17 -20.45
C SER A 10 27.35 34.96 -18.96
N GLN A 11 26.28 35.55 -18.46
CA GLN A 11 25.89 35.37 -17.08
C GLN A 11 25.25 33.99 -17.06
N MET A 12 25.95 33.01 -16.46
CA MET A 12 25.47 31.64 -16.36
C MET A 12 24.08 31.65 -15.72
N GLU A 13 23.09 31.10 -16.43
CA GLU A 13 21.75 30.99 -15.91
C GLU A 13 21.64 29.76 -15.01
N SER A 14 20.81 29.83 -13.98
CA SER A 14 20.63 28.72 -13.05
C SER A 14 19.22 28.64 -12.49
N LEU A 15 18.83 27.42 -12.12
CA LEU A 15 17.61 27.10 -11.40
C LEU A 15 17.99 26.38 -10.11
N THR A 16 17.57 26.94 -8.97
CA THR A 16 17.82 26.37 -7.64
C THR A 16 16.53 25.83 -7.05
N CYS A 17 16.54 24.58 -6.60
CA CYS A 17 15.44 23.95 -5.87
C CYS A 17 15.92 23.59 -4.46
N ASP A 18 15.37 24.21 -3.42
CA ASP A 18 15.65 23.88 -2.01
C ASP A 18 14.54 23.03 -1.41
N LEU A 19 14.91 22.00 -0.66
CA LEU A 19 14.02 20.99 -0.07
C LEU A 19 12.94 21.59 0.85
N PHE A 20 13.23 22.73 1.46
CA PHE A 20 12.34 23.43 2.39
C PHE A 20 11.98 24.84 1.92
N ALA A 21 12.11 25.12 0.63
CA ALA A 21 11.66 26.37 0.05
C ALA A 21 10.16 26.61 0.35
N PRO A 22 9.72 27.87 0.53
CA PRO A 22 8.31 28.19 0.70
C PRO A 22 7.45 27.59 -0.43
N GLY A 23 6.43 26.82 -0.06
CA GLY A 23 5.54 26.13 -1.02
C GLY A 23 5.91 24.67 -1.32
N MET A 24 7.05 24.18 -0.84
CA MET A 24 7.39 22.76 -0.91
C MET A 24 6.44 21.93 -0.03
N THR A 25 5.76 20.97 -0.64
CA THR A 25 4.99 19.92 0.06
C THR A 25 5.79 18.61 0.06
N PRO A 26 5.39 17.57 0.83
CA PRO A 26 6.06 16.27 0.77
C PRO A 26 6.18 15.69 -0.64
N LEU A 27 5.19 15.92 -1.52
CA LEU A 27 5.27 15.48 -2.92
C LEU A 27 6.38 16.21 -3.70
N HIS A 28 6.59 17.50 -3.44
CA HIS A 28 7.69 18.23 -4.05
C HIS A 28 9.03 17.72 -3.53
N ARG A 29 9.14 17.48 -2.21
CA ARG A 29 10.36 16.93 -1.59
C ARG A 29 10.72 15.56 -2.15
N ALA A 30 9.74 14.66 -2.22
CA ALA A 30 9.89 13.37 -2.88
C ALA A 30 10.37 13.54 -4.34
N GLY A 31 9.73 14.41 -5.10
CA GLY A 31 10.11 14.69 -6.49
C GLY A 31 11.50 15.31 -6.67
N LEU A 32 11.95 16.17 -5.75
CA LEU A 32 13.33 16.67 -5.71
C LEU A 32 14.31 15.52 -5.45
N GLY A 33 13.98 14.59 -4.55
CA GLY A 33 14.74 13.34 -4.38
C GLY A 33 14.78 12.49 -5.64
N GLY A 34 13.66 12.41 -6.38
CA GLY A 34 13.60 11.75 -7.69
C GLY A 34 14.49 12.41 -8.75
N LEU A 35 14.58 13.74 -8.76
CA LEU A 35 15.52 14.48 -9.61
C LEU A 35 16.97 14.14 -9.24
N VAL A 36 17.35 14.24 -7.96
CA VAL A 36 18.71 13.92 -7.51
C VAL A 36 19.09 12.50 -7.88
N SER A 37 18.22 11.52 -7.62
CA SER A 37 18.49 10.13 -7.96
C SER A 37 18.65 9.92 -9.47
N THR A 38 17.90 10.68 -10.29
CA THR A 38 18.08 10.69 -11.75
C THR A 38 19.43 11.28 -12.15
N LEU A 39 19.84 12.42 -11.57
CA LEU A 39 21.12 13.06 -11.88
C LEU A 39 22.30 12.14 -11.52
N ARG A 40 22.26 11.51 -10.34
CA ARG A 40 23.29 10.54 -9.91
C ARG A 40 23.32 9.31 -10.81
N TRP A 41 22.16 8.82 -11.26
CA TRP A 41 22.11 7.75 -12.26
C TRP A 41 22.75 8.19 -13.58
N ILE A 42 22.49 9.41 -14.07
CA ILE A 42 23.12 9.95 -15.28
C ILE A 42 24.64 10.02 -15.13
N GLU A 43 25.14 10.48 -13.98
CA GLU A 43 26.58 10.55 -13.71
C GLU A 43 27.25 9.17 -13.73
N LYS A 44 26.57 8.14 -13.23
CA LYS A 44 27.12 6.78 -13.15
C LYS A 44 27.00 6.00 -14.46
N SER A 45 25.87 6.16 -15.15
CA SER A 45 25.48 5.25 -16.25
C SER A 45 25.57 5.87 -17.64
N ILE A 46 25.67 7.19 -17.76
CA ILE A 46 25.69 7.89 -19.05
C ILE A 46 27.07 8.51 -19.30
N PRO A 47 27.72 8.21 -20.44
CA PRO A 47 28.97 8.85 -20.83
C PRO A 47 28.85 10.38 -20.83
N GLU A 48 29.91 11.09 -20.44
CA GLU A 48 29.89 12.56 -20.30
C GLU A 48 29.44 13.29 -21.57
N VAL A 49 29.86 12.81 -22.74
CA VAL A 49 29.47 13.35 -24.06
C VAL A 49 27.98 13.22 -24.38
N GLU A 50 27.28 12.34 -23.66
CA GLU A 50 25.86 12.07 -23.81
C GLU A 50 25.00 12.70 -22.71
N ARG A 51 25.60 13.41 -21.76
CA ARG A 51 24.88 14.09 -20.67
C ARG A 51 24.19 15.37 -21.15
N PRO A 52 23.21 15.91 -20.41
CA PRO A 52 22.67 17.25 -20.67
C PRO A 52 23.77 18.31 -20.76
N LEU A 53 23.67 19.23 -21.72
CA LEU A 53 24.63 20.32 -21.93
C LEU A 53 24.46 21.39 -20.83
N GLY A 54 25.17 21.20 -19.71
CA GLY A 54 25.11 22.07 -18.54
C GLY A 54 25.80 21.42 -17.34
N GLN A 55 25.63 22.01 -16.16
CA GLN A 55 26.20 21.51 -14.91
C GLN A 55 25.14 21.48 -13.81
N TRP A 56 25.30 20.57 -12.87
CA TRP A 56 24.48 20.53 -11.68
C TRP A 56 25.33 20.34 -10.43
N ILE A 57 24.84 20.89 -9.33
CA ILE A 57 25.41 20.75 -7.99
C ILE A 57 24.29 20.23 -7.11
N VAL A 58 24.55 19.12 -6.41
CA VAL A 58 23.65 18.54 -5.42
C VAL A 58 24.29 18.70 -4.06
N ASP A 59 23.58 19.38 -3.17
CA ASP A 59 23.91 19.49 -1.74
C ASP A 59 22.86 18.72 -0.91
N GLU A 60 23.03 18.65 0.40
CA GLU A 60 22.13 17.93 1.31
C GLU A 60 20.69 18.47 1.28
N ARG A 61 20.51 19.74 0.91
CA ARG A 61 19.20 20.41 0.92
C ARG A 61 18.78 21.00 -0.41
N SER A 62 19.68 21.12 -1.38
CA SER A 62 19.35 21.83 -2.61
C SER A 62 19.99 21.21 -3.85
N VAL A 63 19.35 21.48 -4.99
CA VAL A 63 19.88 21.17 -6.31
C VAL A 63 19.95 22.45 -7.10
N ILE A 64 21.11 22.72 -7.68
CA ILE A 64 21.34 23.84 -8.60
C ILE A 64 21.62 23.25 -9.98
N LEU A 65 20.81 23.62 -10.96
CA LEU A 65 21.03 23.29 -12.37
C LEU A 65 21.47 24.57 -13.10
N SER A 66 22.47 24.47 -13.97
CA SER A 66 23.05 25.63 -14.64
C SER A 66 23.40 25.35 -16.10
N TRP A 67 23.25 26.36 -16.94
CA TRP A 67 23.50 26.33 -18.39
C TRP A 67 24.13 27.66 -18.84
N GLU A 68 24.86 27.68 -19.96
CA GLU A 68 25.66 28.86 -20.33
C GLU A 68 24.79 30.03 -20.80
N GLU A 69 23.83 29.75 -21.68
CA GLU A 69 22.96 30.76 -22.28
C GLU A 69 21.47 30.36 -22.22
N ALA A 70 20.56 31.34 -22.09
CA ALA A 70 19.11 31.11 -21.96
C ALA A 70 18.51 30.19 -23.03
N GLU A 71 19.09 30.20 -24.22
CA GLU A 71 18.68 29.42 -25.38
C GLU A 71 19.04 27.92 -25.22
N GLU A 72 20.03 27.61 -24.38
CA GLU A 72 20.48 26.25 -24.05
C GLU A 72 19.64 25.57 -22.96
N ALA A 73 18.80 26.33 -22.24
CA ALA A 73 17.89 25.76 -21.24
C ALA A 73 17.01 24.64 -21.84
N LYS A 74 16.49 24.84 -23.05
CA LYS A 74 15.64 23.85 -23.72
C LYS A 74 16.42 22.58 -24.12
N PRO A 75 17.54 22.65 -24.86
CA PRO A 75 18.39 21.48 -25.10
C PRO A 75 18.81 20.73 -23.83
N PHE A 76 19.18 21.45 -22.77
CA PHE A 76 19.53 20.87 -21.48
C PHE A 76 18.36 20.06 -20.89
N PHE A 77 17.18 20.67 -20.76
CA PHE A 77 16.01 19.99 -20.21
C PHE A 77 15.46 18.91 -21.13
N ASP A 78 15.50 19.06 -22.45
CA ASP A 78 15.10 18.02 -23.39
C ASP A 78 15.94 16.76 -23.19
N ARG A 79 17.27 16.90 -23.06
CA ARG A 79 18.14 15.76 -22.80
C ARG A 79 17.88 15.15 -21.41
N LEU A 80 17.75 15.98 -20.38
CA LEU A 80 17.45 15.52 -19.02
C LEU A 80 16.15 14.70 -18.97
N PHE A 81 15.07 15.21 -19.56
CA PHE A 81 13.77 14.52 -19.57
C PHE A 81 13.80 13.24 -20.42
N ASN A 82 14.49 13.24 -21.56
CA ASN A 82 14.64 12.02 -22.38
C ASN A 82 15.39 10.90 -21.64
N LEU A 83 16.37 11.26 -20.80
CA LEU A 83 17.10 10.30 -19.96
C LEU A 83 16.26 9.84 -18.76
N ALA A 84 15.50 10.76 -18.15
CA ALA A 84 14.71 10.49 -16.94
C ALA A 84 13.42 9.68 -17.20
N PHE A 85 12.75 9.95 -18.31
CA PHE A 85 11.40 9.46 -18.61
C PHE A 85 11.40 8.60 -19.87
N GLN A 86 11.57 7.30 -19.70
CA GLN A 86 11.69 6.36 -20.80
C GLN A 86 10.48 5.43 -20.90
N ILE A 87 10.42 4.71 -22.02
CA ILE A 87 9.56 3.54 -22.22
C ILE A 87 10.46 2.38 -22.63
N GLN A 88 10.36 1.24 -21.92
CA GLN A 88 11.07 0.01 -22.25
C GLN A 88 10.09 -1.15 -22.17
N GLU A 89 10.12 -2.04 -23.16
CA GLU A 89 9.16 -3.17 -23.32
C GLU A 89 7.68 -2.75 -23.19
N ASP A 90 7.37 -1.56 -23.74
CA ASP A 90 6.07 -0.88 -23.69
C ASP A 90 5.61 -0.40 -22.31
N LEU A 91 6.49 -0.44 -21.30
CA LEU A 91 6.22 -0.02 -19.93
C LEU A 91 6.96 1.27 -19.57
N ILE A 92 6.46 1.97 -18.55
CA ILE A 92 7.13 3.17 -18.05
C ILE A 92 8.46 2.73 -17.41
N TYR A 93 9.55 3.37 -17.80
CA TYR A 93 10.88 3.10 -17.26
C TYR A 93 11.49 4.39 -16.70
N LEU A 94 11.69 4.41 -15.39
CA LEU A 94 12.22 5.54 -14.63
C LEU A 94 13.56 5.12 -14.00
N PRO A 95 14.69 5.24 -14.71
CA PRO A 95 15.96 4.67 -14.25
C PRO A 95 16.41 5.22 -12.89
N GLY A 96 16.17 6.50 -12.62
CA GLY A 96 16.46 7.13 -11.33
C GLY A 96 15.71 6.52 -10.14
N GLN A 97 14.72 5.66 -10.35
CA GLN A 97 13.96 5.00 -9.30
C GLN A 97 14.58 3.67 -8.83
N TYR A 98 15.40 3.01 -9.67
CA TYR A 98 15.71 1.58 -9.50
C TYR A 98 17.10 1.26 -8.93
N GLY A 99 18.00 2.24 -8.91
CA GLY A 99 19.41 2.05 -8.55
C GLY A 99 20.18 1.38 -9.68
N GLU A 100 21.14 0.51 -9.34
CA GLU A 100 22.00 -0.16 -10.32
C GLU A 100 21.27 -1.21 -11.16
N LEU A 101 20.34 -1.94 -10.54
CA LEU A 101 19.64 -3.05 -11.17
C LEU A 101 18.15 -2.72 -11.29
N PRO A 102 17.61 -2.63 -12.53
CA PRO A 102 16.18 -2.45 -12.72
C PRO A 102 15.41 -3.68 -12.21
N PRO A 103 14.17 -3.49 -11.72
CA PRO A 103 13.36 -4.61 -11.28
C PRO A 103 12.91 -5.46 -12.48
N SER A 104 12.48 -6.68 -12.17
CA SER A 104 11.95 -7.63 -13.15
C SER A 104 10.72 -7.06 -13.87
N LEU A 105 10.37 -7.65 -15.01
CA LEU A 105 9.35 -7.10 -15.91
C LEU A 105 7.96 -7.07 -15.26
N GLU A 106 7.62 -8.08 -14.45
CA GLU A 106 6.37 -8.19 -13.70
C GLU A 106 6.27 -7.14 -12.58
N VAL A 107 7.40 -6.80 -11.92
CA VAL A 107 7.45 -5.70 -10.95
C VAL A 107 7.29 -4.35 -11.66
N ARG A 108 7.99 -4.16 -12.78
CA ARG A 108 7.83 -2.95 -13.62
C ARG A 108 6.40 -2.79 -14.12
N ALA A 109 5.73 -3.88 -14.50
CA ALA A 109 4.34 -3.86 -14.91
C ALA A 109 3.40 -3.42 -13.76
N ALA A 110 3.65 -3.89 -12.54
CA ALA A 110 2.89 -3.48 -11.36
C ALA A 110 3.08 -1.99 -11.03
N LEU A 111 4.33 -1.48 -11.07
CA LEU A 111 4.65 -0.07 -10.87
C LEU A 111 4.01 0.81 -11.95
N HIS A 112 4.08 0.36 -13.20
CA HIS A 112 3.43 1.00 -14.33
C HIS A 112 1.91 1.11 -14.12
N GLU A 113 1.23 0.03 -13.71
CA GLU A 113 -0.21 0.06 -13.43
C GLU A 113 -0.53 1.05 -12.30
N GLY A 114 0.29 1.08 -11.24
CA GLY A 114 0.16 2.05 -10.15
C GLY A 114 0.30 3.50 -10.63
N LEU A 115 1.25 3.79 -11.53
CA LEU A 115 1.43 5.12 -12.13
C LEU A 115 0.22 5.52 -13.00
N LEU A 116 -0.36 4.58 -13.75
CA LEU A 116 -1.57 4.78 -14.55
C LEU A 116 -2.85 4.97 -13.71
N LEU A 117 -2.83 4.62 -12.43
CA LEU A 117 -3.93 4.79 -11.49
C LEU A 117 -3.72 6.03 -10.58
N SER A 118 -2.55 6.66 -10.63
CA SER A 118 -2.21 7.80 -9.77
C SER A 118 -1.98 9.08 -10.59
N PHE A 119 -0.84 9.15 -11.29
CA PHE A 119 -0.41 10.32 -12.07
C PHE A 119 -1.08 10.43 -13.43
N TYR A 120 -1.23 9.30 -14.12
CA TYR A 120 -1.75 9.28 -15.49
C TYR A 120 -3.21 8.79 -15.49
N ASP A 121 -3.98 9.22 -16.50
CA ASP A 121 -5.28 8.64 -16.80
C ASP A 121 -5.18 7.87 -18.12
N HIS A 122 -6.04 6.87 -18.32
CA HIS A 122 -6.24 6.18 -19.61
C HIS A 122 -6.88 7.07 -20.71
N GLY A 123 -6.56 8.37 -20.71
CA GLY A 123 -7.03 9.37 -21.65
C GLY A 123 -5.92 9.89 -22.57
N PRO A 124 -6.09 11.06 -23.22
CA PRO A 124 -5.12 11.61 -24.17
C PRO A 124 -3.75 11.95 -23.56
N THR A 125 -3.54 11.73 -22.26
CA THR A 125 -2.28 11.93 -21.54
C THR A 125 -1.28 10.78 -21.69
N SER A 126 -1.72 9.65 -22.25
CA SER A 126 -0.90 8.49 -22.58
C SER A 126 -1.59 7.71 -23.71
N ARG A 127 -1.02 7.62 -24.92
CA ARG A 127 -1.57 6.72 -25.96
C ARG A 127 -0.96 5.34 -25.76
N GLY A 128 -1.73 4.45 -25.14
CA GLY A 128 -1.50 3.01 -25.20
C GLY A 128 -2.33 2.34 -26.29
N SER A 129 -2.06 1.06 -26.58
CA SER A 129 -3.02 0.24 -27.33
C SER A 129 -4.28 0.01 -26.46
N GLU A 130 -5.45 -0.17 -27.07
CA GLU A 130 -6.69 -0.45 -26.30
C GLU A 130 -6.68 -1.83 -25.65
N THR A 131 -5.80 -2.74 -26.10
CA THR A 131 -5.71 -4.12 -25.63
C THR A 131 -4.53 -4.33 -24.69
N ALA A 132 -4.83 -4.68 -23.44
CA ALA A 132 -3.82 -5.12 -22.49
C ALA A 132 -3.09 -6.36 -23.01
N ILE A 133 -1.77 -6.39 -22.86
CA ILE A 133 -0.92 -7.53 -23.18
C ILE A 133 -0.86 -8.42 -21.95
N GLU A 134 -1.15 -9.71 -22.13
CA GLU A 134 -0.98 -10.73 -21.10
C GLU A 134 0.40 -11.38 -21.26
N ARG A 135 1.16 -11.42 -20.16
CA ARG A 135 2.48 -12.06 -20.07
C ARG A 135 2.48 -12.99 -18.85
N THR A 136 3.39 -13.96 -18.83
CA THR A 136 3.54 -14.88 -17.70
C THR A 136 4.94 -14.78 -17.10
N TYR A 137 5.05 -15.15 -15.83
CA TYR A 137 6.31 -15.31 -15.11
C TYR A 137 6.16 -16.48 -14.13
N GLU A 138 7.29 -17.04 -13.70
CA GLU A 138 7.34 -18.19 -12.81
C GLU A 138 7.48 -17.75 -11.35
N VAL A 139 6.66 -18.32 -10.48
CA VAL A 139 6.73 -18.17 -9.02
C VAL A 139 6.53 -19.53 -8.39
N ASP A 140 7.52 -20.00 -7.63
CA ASP A 140 7.47 -21.30 -6.95
C ASP A 140 7.06 -22.44 -7.91
N GLU A 141 7.65 -22.50 -9.11
CA GLU A 141 7.33 -23.47 -10.18
C GLU A 141 5.94 -23.31 -10.85
N HIS A 142 5.20 -22.26 -10.53
CA HIS A 142 3.88 -21.96 -11.10
C HIS A 142 3.93 -20.78 -12.07
N LEU A 143 3.26 -20.90 -13.21
CA LEU A 143 3.11 -19.80 -14.17
C LEU A 143 1.96 -18.88 -13.77
N VAL A 144 2.31 -17.65 -13.40
CA VAL A 144 1.35 -16.59 -13.06
C VAL A 144 1.27 -15.61 -14.22
N SER A 145 0.05 -15.26 -14.64
CA SER A 145 -0.13 -14.21 -15.64
C SER A 145 -0.27 -12.83 -15.01
N TYR A 146 0.26 -11.82 -15.70
CA TYR A 146 -0.03 -10.42 -15.44
C TYR A 146 -0.43 -9.72 -16.74
N ARG A 147 -1.22 -8.65 -16.59
CA ARG A 147 -1.69 -7.85 -17.71
C ARG A 147 -1.16 -6.43 -17.56
N SER A 148 -0.70 -5.85 -18.66
CA SER A 148 -0.24 -4.46 -18.71
C SER A 148 -0.77 -3.77 -19.94
N VAL A 149 -1.01 -2.46 -19.85
CA VAL A 149 -1.45 -1.65 -20.97
C VAL A 149 -0.20 -1.06 -21.62
N PRO A 150 0.19 -1.51 -22.84
CA PRO A 150 1.41 -1.01 -23.47
C PRO A 150 1.27 0.49 -23.78
N LEU A 151 2.35 1.25 -23.64
CA LEU A 151 2.40 2.67 -23.92
C LEU A 151 3.36 3.01 -25.04
N SER A 152 2.93 3.92 -25.91
CA SER A 152 3.81 4.55 -26.91
C SER A 152 4.43 5.85 -26.42
N TRP A 153 3.75 6.57 -25.51
CA TRP A 153 4.24 7.79 -24.88
C TRP A 153 3.40 8.15 -23.64
N TYR A 154 3.92 9.01 -22.78
CA TYR A 154 3.20 9.67 -21.68
C TYR A 154 3.63 11.13 -21.49
N LYS A 155 2.80 11.92 -20.80
CA LYS A 155 2.96 13.38 -20.70
C LYS A 155 4.33 13.87 -20.20
N HIS A 156 4.90 13.27 -19.15
CA HIS A 156 6.20 13.71 -18.63
C HIS A 156 7.32 13.54 -19.66
N GLN A 157 7.35 12.39 -20.35
CA GLN A 157 8.29 12.12 -21.44
C GLN A 157 8.14 13.12 -22.60
N ARG A 158 6.91 13.39 -23.04
CA ARG A 158 6.67 14.19 -24.25
C ARG A 158 6.74 15.71 -24.02
N ASP A 159 6.10 16.17 -22.96
CA ASP A 159 5.80 17.60 -22.76
C ASP A 159 6.57 18.20 -21.57
N GLY A 160 7.16 17.38 -20.70
CA GLY A 160 7.73 17.81 -19.42
C GLY A 160 8.78 18.92 -19.54
N SER A 161 9.78 18.73 -20.41
CA SER A 161 10.80 19.76 -20.70
C SER A 161 10.18 21.07 -21.19
N SER A 162 9.23 21.00 -22.13
CA SER A 162 8.57 22.20 -22.67
C SER A 162 7.79 22.98 -21.61
N LEU A 163 7.14 22.26 -20.67
CA LEU A 163 6.42 22.85 -19.56
C LEU A 163 7.39 23.56 -18.61
N LEU A 164 8.53 22.93 -18.30
CA LEU A 164 9.56 23.50 -17.44
C LEU A 164 10.21 24.74 -18.06
N VAL A 165 10.62 24.68 -19.33
CA VAL A 165 11.22 25.83 -20.04
C VAL A 165 10.26 27.02 -20.07
N ARG A 166 8.95 26.77 -20.28
CA ARG A 166 7.93 27.83 -20.20
C ARG A 166 7.84 28.40 -18.78
N SER A 167 8.00 27.55 -17.76
CA SER A 167 7.89 27.95 -16.36
C SER A 167 8.98 28.92 -15.89
N LEU A 168 10.12 28.97 -16.59
CA LEU A 168 11.20 29.94 -16.34
C LEU A 168 10.77 31.39 -16.58
N LYS A 169 9.70 31.60 -17.37
CA LYS A 169 9.19 32.94 -17.73
C LYS A 169 7.85 33.26 -17.09
N SER A 170 7.05 32.25 -16.74
CA SER A 170 5.73 32.44 -16.17
C SER A 170 5.28 31.23 -15.35
N GLN A 171 4.43 31.45 -14.35
CA GLN A 171 3.93 30.33 -13.55
C GLN A 171 3.04 29.40 -14.39
N ILE A 172 3.13 28.09 -14.11
CA ILE A 172 2.38 27.05 -14.81
C ILE A 172 1.24 26.55 -13.93
N GLY A 173 0.04 26.49 -14.51
CA GLY A 173 -1.12 25.89 -13.87
C GLY A 173 -0.91 24.41 -13.59
N LEU A 174 -1.16 24.00 -12.35
CA LEU A 174 -1.09 22.62 -11.93
C LEU A 174 -2.20 21.81 -12.59
N THR A 175 -1.83 20.59 -12.97
CA THR A 175 -2.74 19.57 -13.46
C THR A 175 -2.57 18.33 -12.60
N ARG A 176 -3.55 17.43 -12.63
CA ARG A 176 -3.46 16.15 -11.90
C ARG A 176 -2.18 15.37 -12.20
N THR A 177 -1.71 15.41 -13.44
CA THR A 177 -0.47 14.71 -13.84
C THR A 177 0.76 15.22 -13.12
N LEU A 178 0.76 16.48 -12.66
CA LEU A 178 1.84 17.07 -11.87
C LEU A 178 1.60 16.89 -10.37
N PHE A 179 0.34 17.00 -9.94
CA PHE A 179 -0.03 16.92 -8.55
C PHE A 179 -1.33 16.13 -8.43
N PRO A 180 -1.29 14.85 -8.02
CA PRO A 180 -2.49 14.04 -7.82
C PRO A 180 -3.46 14.76 -6.87
N GLY A 181 -4.65 15.12 -7.36
CA GLY A 181 -5.65 15.89 -6.61
C GLY A 181 -5.74 17.38 -6.97
N ALA A 182 -4.85 17.91 -7.80
CA ALA A 182 -5.03 19.24 -8.38
C ALA A 182 -6.25 19.25 -9.32
N ILE A 183 -7.30 19.96 -8.90
CA ILE A 183 -8.55 20.12 -9.64
C ILE A 183 -8.80 21.62 -9.84
N GLN A 184 -9.06 22.02 -11.08
CA GLN A 184 -9.61 23.35 -11.36
C GLN A 184 -11.11 23.33 -10.98
N ARG A 185 -11.50 24.11 -9.97
CA ARG A 185 -12.89 24.12 -9.45
C ARG A 185 -13.89 24.64 -10.48
N HIS A 186 -13.49 25.60 -11.32
CA HIS A 186 -14.34 26.17 -12.37
C HIS A 186 -13.56 26.32 -13.68
N ALA A 187 -13.89 25.51 -14.69
CA ALA A 187 -13.25 25.59 -16.02
C ALA A 187 -13.44 26.96 -16.70
N ALA A 188 -14.51 27.70 -16.35
CA ALA A 188 -14.78 29.03 -16.87
C ALA A 188 -13.98 30.15 -16.17
N HIS A 189 -13.32 29.88 -15.04
CA HIS A 189 -12.55 30.86 -14.27
C HIS A 189 -11.16 30.33 -13.94
N ASN A 190 -10.15 30.81 -14.68
CA ASN A 190 -8.75 30.45 -14.49
C ASN A 190 -8.16 30.90 -13.14
N THR A 191 -8.85 31.80 -12.41
CA THR A 191 -8.45 32.28 -11.07
C THR A 191 -8.45 31.18 -9.99
N SER A 192 -9.09 30.03 -10.26
CA SER A 192 -9.17 28.91 -9.32
C SER A 192 -8.09 27.85 -9.51
N GLN A 193 -7.22 27.99 -10.52
CA GLN A 193 -6.16 27.03 -10.79
C GLN A 193 -4.91 27.39 -9.99
N ALA A 194 -4.44 26.44 -9.15
CA ALA A 194 -3.15 26.59 -8.49
C ALA A 194 -2.02 26.64 -9.52
N THR A 195 -1.07 27.56 -9.36
CA THR A 195 0.06 27.74 -10.27
C THR A 195 1.38 27.52 -9.52
N GLN A 196 2.43 27.12 -10.24
CA GLN A 196 3.78 26.95 -9.69
C GLN A 196 4.83 27.66 -10.54
N ALA A 197 5.84 28.23 -9.87
CA ALA A 197 7.08 28.71 -10.49
C ALA A 197 8.00 27.54 -10.85
N ALA A 198 9.08 27.80 -11.61
CA ALA A 198 9.99 26.77 -12.09
C ALA A 198 10.63 25.96 -10.94
N GLU A 199 11.05 26.62 -9.87
CA GLU A 199 11.70 25.98 -8.71
C GLU A 199 10.79 24.99 -7.95
N LEU A 200 9.47 25.14 -8.08
CA LEU A 200 8.49 24.21 -7.48
C LEU A 200 7.93 23.23 -8.52
N LEU A 201 7.87 23.63 -9.80
CA LEU A 201 7.39 22.78 -10.89
C LEU A 201 8.36 21.65 -11.22
N LEU A 202 9.67 21.92 -11.25
CA LEU A 202 10.68 20.90 -11.57
C LEU A 202 10.61 19.70 -10.60
N PRO A 203 10.58 19.89 -9.27
CA PRO A 203 10.36 18.78 -8.34
C PRO A 203 9.08 18.00 -8.64
N LEU A 204 7.95 18.66 -8.91
CA LEU A 204 6.69 17.97 -9.22
C LEU A 204 6.76 17.15 -10.51
N LEU A 205 7.48 17.61 -11.54
CA LEU A 205 7.70 16.86 -12.76
C LEU A 205 8.47 15.55 -12.50
N PHE A 206 9.33 15.53 -11.49
CA PHE A 206 10.10 14.35 -11.06
C PHE A 206 9.44 13.55 -9.93
N ALA A 207 8.26 13.95 -9.46
CA ALA A 207 7.51 13.21 -8.44
C ALA A 207 7.24 11.74 -8.83
N PRO A 208 6.94 11.36 -10.10
CA PRO A 208 6.81 9.95 -10.47
C PRO A 208 8.07 9.10 -10.21
N VAL A 209 9.26 9.72 -10.26
CA VAL A 209 10.54 9.05 -9.98
C VAL A 209 10.79 8.94 -8.47
N GLY A 210 10.46 10.01 -7.73
CA GLY A 210 10.69 10.10 -6.29
C GLY A 210 9.63 9.45 -5.39
N THR A 211 8.63 8.80 -5.99
CA THR A 211 7.53 8.14 -5.27
C THR A 211 7.44 6.68 -5.70
N MET A 212 6.65 5.88 -4.99
CA MET A 212 6.28 4.52 -5.42
C MET A 212 4.77 4.46 -5.59
N ALA A 213 4.30 3.99 -6.74
CA ALA A 213 2.88 3.81 -7.02
C ALA A 213 2.58 2.35 -7.32
N LEU A 214 1.62 1.76 -6.61
CA LEU A 214 1.17 0.38 -6.81
C LEU A 214 -0.34 0.32 -6.71
N LYS A 215 -0.94 -0.63 -7.43
CA LYS A 215 -2.37 -0.89 -7.34
C LYS A 215 -2.74 -1.34 -5.93
N ALA A 216 -3.77 -0.72 -5.35
CA ALA A 216 -4.23 -1.02 -4.01
C ALA A 216 -5.76 -0.88 -3.92
N GLY A 217 -6.43 -2.00 -3.67
CA GLY A 217 -7.88 -2.04 -3.49
C GLY A 217 -8.67 -1.44 -4.67
N GLY A 218 -9.84 -0.87 -4.35
CA GLY A 218 -10.71 -0.22 -5.31
C GLY A 218 -12.12 -0.04 -4.76
N LYS A 219 -13.01 0.54 -5.57
CA LYS A 219 -14.41 0.76 -5.19
C LYS A 219 -15.34 0.43 -6.35
N LYS A 220 -16.56 -0.01 -6.04
CA LYS A 220 -17.65 -0.02 -7.01
C LYS A 220 -18.10 1.42 -7.27
N VAL A 221 -17.96 1.86 -8.51
CA VAL A 221 -18.41 3.18 -8.96
C VAL A 221 -19.40 3.04 -10.11
N ASN A 222 -20.24 4.05 -10.30
CA ASN A 222 -21.10 4.12 -11.47
C ASN A 222 -20.26 4.43 -12.72
N ASP A 223 -20.18 3.48 -13.64
CA ASP A 223 -19.50 3.62 -14.92
C ASP A 223 -20.50 3.37 -16.06
N ARG A 224 -20.87 4.47 -16.74
CA ARG A 224 -21.83 4.48 -17.86
C ARG A 224 -23.15 3.75 -17.55
N GLY A 225 -23.74 4.03 -16.38
CA GLY A 225 -25.03 3.47 -15.96
C GLY A 225 -24.94 2.07 -15.33
N SER A 226 -23.73 1.52 -15.16
CA SER A 226 -23.51 0.23 -14.52
C SER A 226 -22.53 0.35 -13.35
N ARG A 227 -22.84 -0.26 -12.19
CA ARG A 227 -21.88 -0.32 -11.08
C ARG A 227 -20.77 -1.32 -11.40
N ARG A 228 -19.54 -0.84 -11.55
CA ARG A 228 -18.37 -1.67 -11.82
C ARG A 228 -17.32 -1.43 -10.75
N PHE A 229 -16.65 -2.50 -10.32
CA PHE A 229 -15.47 -2.36 -9.48
C PHE A 229 -14.36 -1.75 -10.32
N LYS A 230 -13.74 -0.68 -9.81
CA LYS A 230 -12.58 -0.06 -10.43
C LYS A 230 -11.43 -0.05 -9.41
N PRO A 231 -10.21 -0.44 -9.84
CA PRO A 231 -9.07 -0.44 -8.95
C PRO A 231 -8.65 0.98 -8.58
N GLY A 232 -8.01 1.11 -7.42
CA GLY A 232 -7.28 2.32 -7.04
C GLY A 232 -5.78 2.04 -6.95
N ALA A 233 -5.00 3.07 -6.63
CA ALA A 233 -3.57 2.97 -6.35
C ALA A 233 -3.21 3.57 -4.99
N ALA A 234 -2.22 2.96 -4.34
CA ALA A 234 -1.47 3.55 -3.25
C ALA A 234 -0.27 4.28 -3.86
N LEU A 235 -0.18 5.59 -3.62
CA LEU A 235 0.95 6.43 -3.95
C LEU A 235 1.72 6.73 -2.65
N LEU A 236 2.89 6.12 -2.50
CA LEU A 236 3.80 6.32 -1.39
C LEU A 236 4.73 7.50 -1.68
N ILE A 237 4.70 8.48 -0.79
CA ILE A 237 5.42 9.75 -0.87
C ILE A 237 6.37 9.82 0.34
N PRO A 238 7.69 9.65 0.13
CA PRO A 238 8.65 9.81 1.21
C PRO A 238 8.78 11.27 1.62
N ASP A 239 8.74 11.53 2.93
CA ASP A 239 8.96 12.87 3.45
C ASP A 239 10.42 13.08 3.83
N LEU A 240 11.21 13.47 2.83
CA LEU A 240 12.66 13.59 2.91
C LEU A 240 13.10 14.82 3.71
N ASN A 241 14.11 14.63 4.57
CA ASN A 241 14.76 15.69 5.34
C ASN A 241 16.13 16.09 4.75
N THR A 242 16.74 15.20 3.97
CA THR A 242 17.99 15.42 3.24
C THR A 242 17.98 14.71 1.88
N LEU A 243 18.81 15.20 0.95
CA LEU A 243 19.07 14.65 -0.37
C LEU A 243 20.31 13.75 -0.40
N SER A 244 21.06 13.60 0.71
CA SER A 244 22.31 12.86 0.74
C SER A 244 22.14 11.38 0.37
N GLU A 245 21.05 10.74 0.82
CA GLU A 245 20.87 9.29 0.74
C GLU A 245 19.77 8.84 -0.23
N VAL A 246 19.17 9.77 -0.99
CA VAL A 246 18.02 9.45 -1.85
C VAL A 246 18.31 8.38 -2.90
N GLU A 247 19.57 8.26 -3.35
CA GLU A 247 19.99 7.24 -4.31
C GLU A 247 20.00 5.81 -3.73
N TYR A 248 20.10 5.68 -2.41
CA TYR A 248 20.02 4.40 -1.71
C TYR A 248 18.60 4.14 -1.20
N PHE A 249 17.95 5.19 -0.75
CA PHE A 249 16.60 5.17 -0.22
C PHE A 249 15.56 4.77 -1.29
N LEU A 250 15.52 5.49 -2.43
CA LEU A 250 14.46 5.27 -3.43
C LEU A 250 14.48 3.84 -3.99
N PRO A 251 15.63 3.26 -4.38
CA PRO A 251 15.66 1.87 -4.84
C PRO A 251 15.28 0.82 -3.80
N THR A 252 15.32 1.19 -2.52
CA THR A 252 15.01 0.30 -1.39
C THR A 252 13.51 0.20 -1.14
N ILE A 253 12.75 1.30 -1.29
CA ILE A 253 11.29 1.25 -1.13
C ILE A 253 10.60 0.46 -2.25
N ILE A 254 11.24 0.37 -3.43
CA ILE A 254 10.72 -0.34 -4.61
C ILE A 254 10.71 -1.86 -4.38
N PRO A 255 9.59 -2.56 -4.64
CA PRO A 255 9.51 -4.01 -4.62
C PRO A 255 10.59 -4.69 -5.47
N ARG A 256 11.07 -5.86 -5.04
CA ARG A 256 12.02 -6.67 -5.83
C ARG A 256 11.40 -7.96 -6.38
N SER A 257 10.18 -8.29 -5.96
CA SER A 257 9.43 -9.43 -6.45
C SER A 257 7.96 -9.08 -6.71
N ALA A 258 7.26 -9.89 -7.52
CA ALA A 258 5.83 -9.71 -7.73
C ALA A 258 4.99 -9.90 -6.45
N ARG A 259 5.52 -10.66 -5.48
CA ARG A 259 4.92 -10.83 -4.15
C ARG A 259 4.95 -9.52 -3.36
N ASP A 260 6.07 -8.81 -3.44
CA ASP A 260 6.24 -7.49 -2.81
C ASP A 260 5.38 -6.39 -3.44
N CYS A 261 4.90 -6.60 -4.68
CA CYS A 261 3.93 -5.72 -5.32
C CYS A 261 2.50 -5.93 -4.82
N GLN A 262 2.22 -7.00 -4.06
CA GLN A 262 0.89 -7.28 -3.53
C GLN A 262 0.61 -6.39 -2.31
N ILE A 263 -0.09 -5.29 -2.57
CA ILE A 263 -0.51 -4.33 -1.56
C ILE A 263 -2.03 -4.35 -1.43
N ALA A 264 -2.50 -4.53 -0.20
CA ALA A 264 -3.92 -4.61 0.09
C ALA A 264 -4.56 -3.22 0.34
N ASN A 265 -3.83 -2.29 0.97
CA ASN A 265 -4.26 -0.90 1.20
C ASN A 265 -3.04 0.03 1.41
N VAL A 266 -3.28 1.32 1.65
CA VAL A 266 -2.22 2.32 1.85
C VAL A 266 -1.36 2.10 3.10
N ALA A 267 -1.92 1.54 4.17
CA ALA A 267 -1.16 1.24 5.39
C ALA A 267 -0.18 0.07 5.16
N ASP A 268 -0.65 -0.98 4.49
CA ASP A 268 0.17 -2.12 4.06
C ASP A 268 1.30 -1.68 3.13
N ALA A 269 1.02 -0.74 2.21
CA ALA A 269 2.04 -0.16 1.34
C ALA A 269 3.17 0.53 2.11
N ALA A 270 2.79 1.37 3.09
CA ALA A 270 3.73 2.16 3.87
C ALA A 270 4.59 1.26 4.78
N LEU A 271 3.96 0.37 5.55
CA LEU A 271 4.70 -0.52 6.45
C LEU A 271 5.59 -1.51 5.70
N GLN A 272 5.19 -2.00 4.51
CA GLN A 272 6.08 -2.80 3.66
C GLN A 272 7.33 -2.03 3.22
N ALA A 273 7.19 -0.73 2.91
CA ALA A 273 8.32 0.10 2.55
C ALA A 273 9.24 0.36 3.76
N GLU A 274 8.68 0.58 4.95
CA GLU A 274 9.47 0.69 6.18
C GLU A 274 10.25 -0.59 6.49
N ILE A 275 9.65 -1.77 6.36
CA ILE A 275 10.37 -3.05 6.49
C ILE A 275 11.57 -3.13 5.52
N ARG A 276 11.38 -2.72 4.26
CA ARG A 276 12.48 -2.73 3.27
C ARG A 276 13.60 -1.77 3.68
N LEU A 277 13.25 -0.57 4.14
CA LEU A 277 14.22 0.42 4.64
C LEU A 277 14.96 -0.10 5.87
N ARG A 278 14.23 -0.69 6.82
CA ARG A 278 14.79 -1.32 8.01
C ARG A 278 15.78 -2.43 7.66
N SER A 279 15.44 -3.28 6.69
CA SER A 279 16.32 -4.37 6.23
C SER A 279 17.67 -3.90 5.67
N ARG A 280 17.78 -2.61 5.35
CA ARG A 280 18.99 -1.95 4.82
C ARG A 280 19.59 -0.93 5.79
N ASN A 281 19.07 -0.81 7.01
CA ASN A 281 19.44 0.24 7.98
C ASN A 281 19.29 1.67 7.43
N LEU A 282 18.25 1.91 6.61
CA LEU A 282 17.94 3.21 6.02
C LEU A 282 16.72 3.88 6.69
N LEU A 283 16.27 3.34 7.82
CA LEU A 283 15.16 3.86 8.59
C LEU A 283 15.72 4.82 9.65
N ASP A 284 15.96 6.06 9.24
CA ASP A 284 16.50 7.13 10.08
C ASP A 284 15.61 8.38 9.98
N ARG A 285 15.30 8.99 11.14
CA ARG A 285 14.51 10.21 11.23
C ARG A 285 15.26 11.44 10.73
N GLU A 286 16.59 11.42 10.73
CA GLU A 286 17.38 12.51 10.15
C GLU A 286 17.26 12.51 8.61
N THR A 287 17.11 11.34 8.00
CA THR A 287 16.91 11.20 6.54
C THR A 287 15.43 11.29 6.14
N LEU A 288 14.53 10.64 6.88
CA LEU A 288 13.13 10.48 6.54
C LEU A 288 12.23 10.78 7.75
N SER A 289 11.39 11.81 7.66
CA SER A 289 10.42 12.11 8.73
C SER A 289 9.27 11.10 8.79
N GLY A 290 8.87 10.55 7.65
CA GLY A 290 7.72 9.66 7.53
C GLY A 290 7.46 9.24 6.10
N LEU A 291 6.53 8.30 5.96
CA LEU A 291 5.97 7.89 4.68
C LEU A 291 4.51 8.31 4.60
N ARG A 292 4.20 9.21 3.68
CA ARG A 292 2.83 9.60 3.38
C ARG A 292 2.30 8.76 2.25
N CYS A 293 1.22 8.02 2.48
CA CYS A 293 0.62 7.16 1.48
C CYS A 293 -0.78 7.67 1.11
N VAL A 294 -0.97 8.01 -0.16
CA VAL A 294 -2.21 8.56 -0.70
C VAL A 294 -2.96 7.47 -1.48
N TRP A 295 -4.23 7.26 -1.16
CA TRP A 295 -5.09 6.37 -1.92
C TRP A 295 -5.77 7.14 -3.06
N CYS A 296 -5.34 6.91 -4.29
CA CYS A 296 -5.97 7.43 -5.49
C CYS A 296 -7.04 6.43 -5.95
N CYS A 297 -8.31 6.84 -5.88
CA CYS A 297 -9.43 5.92 -6.16
C CYS A 297 -10.51 6.61 -7.02
N PRO A 298 -11.13 5.87 -7.95
CA PRO A 298 -12.25 6.36 -8.74
C PRO A 298 -13.41 6.88 -7.90
N THR A 299 -14.09 7.91 -8.39
CA THR A 299 -15.27 8.49 -7.73
C THR A 299 -16.57 8.14 -8.45
N ASP A 300 -17.69 8.15 -7.71
CA ASP A 300 -19.02 7.81 -8.25
C ASP A 300 -19.53 8.81 -9.29
N TRP A 301 -19.10 10.09 -9.22
CA TRP A 301 -19.51 11.14 -10.14
C TRP A 301 -18.62 11.23 -11.39
N ASN A 302 -17.39 10.71 -11.33
CA ASN A 302 -16.51 10.59 -12.49
C ASN A 302 -15.58 9.38 -12.36
N SER A 303 -15.99 8.26 -12.98
CA SER A 303 -15.26 6.99 -12.97
C SER A 303 -13.91 7.05 -13.71
N ARG A 304 -13.65 8.11 -14.49
CA ARG A 304 -12.36 8.34 -15.17
C ARG A 304 -11.37 9.08 -14.30
N LEU A 305 -11.83 9.83 -13.29
CA LEU A 305 -10.96 10.55 -12.38
C LEU A 305 -10.66 9.68 -11.15
N GLN A 306 -9.39 9.63 -10.76
CA GLN A 306 -8.92 8.97 -9.55
C GLN A 306 -8.26 10.00 -8.62
N PRO A 307 -9.04 10.90 -8.00
CA PRO A 307 -8.50 11.85 -7.05
C PRO A 307 -7.99 11.12 -5.79
N PRO A 308 -7.08 11.76 -5.03
CA PRO A 308 -6.82 11.40 -3.65
C PRO A 308 -8.13 11.27 -2.87
N SER A 309 -8.43 10.07 -2.42
CA SER A 309 -9.68 9.71 -1.75
C SER A 309 -9.48 9.42 -0.27
N ALA A 310 -8.28 8.99 0.11
CA ALA A 310 -7.85 8.85 1.49
C ALA A 310 -6.35 9.12 1.59
N VAL A 311 -5.88 9.55 2.76
CA VAL A 311 -4.46 9.73 3.05
C VAL A 311 -4.18 9.01 4.36
N THR A 312 -3.16 8.18 4.37
CA THR A 312 -2.58 7.57 5.56
C THR A 312 -1.15 8.07 5.68
N GLU A 313 -0.77 8.52 6.85
CA GLU A 313 0.58 8.95 7.14
C GLU A 313 1.15 8.02 8.20
N VAL A 314 2.24 7.35 7.85
CA VAL A 314 2.99 6.51 8.78
C VAL A 314 4.22 7.31 9.16
N SER A 315 4.30 7.68 10.43
CA SER A 315 5.53 8.27 10.97
C SER A 315 6.56 7.17 11.12
N VAL A 316 7.83 7.47 10.84
CA VAL A 316 8.91 6.50 11.00
C VAL A 316 8.92 5.97 12.44
N ASP A 317 8.60 4.68 12.58
CA ASP A 317 8.66 3.99 13.86
C ASP A 317 10.09 3.51 14.16
N THR A 318 10.76 4.20 15.07
CA THR A 318 12.11 3.84 15.52
C THR A 318 12.10 2.89 16.73
N THR A 319 10.92 2.47 17.20
CA THR A 319 10.78 1.55 18.36
C THR A 319 10.74 0.08 17.95
N ASP A 320 10.66 -0.19 16.65
CA ASP A 320 10.58 -1.51 16.01
C ASP A 320 9.33 -2.36 16.35
N ILE A 321 8.60 -2.08 17.44
CA ILE A 321 7.45 -2.88 17.88
C ILE A 321 6.38 -3.01 16.78
N VAL A 322 6.02 -1.89 16.13
CA VAL A 322 4.97 -1.91 15.10
C VAL A 322 5.44 -2.69 13.87
N LEU A 323 6.71 -2.54 13.50
CA LEU A 323 7.30 -3.22 12.36
C LEU A 323 7.46 -4.72 12.62
N ASP A 324 7.82 -5.14 13.83
CA ASP A 324 7.91 -6.55 14.22
C ASP A 324 6.53 -7.23 14.16
N GLN A 325 5.50 -6.58 14.73
CA GLN A 325 4.13 -7.07 14.63
C GLN A 325 3.66 -7.17 13.17
N PHE A 326 4.03 -6.20 12.35
CA PHE A 326 3.67 -6.21 10.94
C PHE A 326 4.46 -7.23 10.12
N GLU A 327 5.72 -7.50 10.44
CA GLU A 327 6.51 -8.56 9.81
C GLU A 327 5.91 -9.94 10.07
N ILE A 328 5.49 -10.21 11.31
CA ILE A 328 4.75 -11.45 11.63
C ILE A 328 3.48 -11.52 10.77
N ALA A 329 2.68 -10.45 10.75
CA ALA A 329 1.47 -10.40 9.94
C ALA A 329 1.76 -10.62 8.44
N MET A 330 2.83 -10.03 7.92
CA MET A 330 3.25 -10.20 6.54
C MET A 330 3.68 -11.65 6.28
N ALA A 331 4.45 -12.28 7.16
CA ALA A 331 4.90 -13.66 7.00
C ALA A 331 3.72 -14.65 6.97
N VAL A 332 2.73 -14.47 7.85
CA VAL A 332 1.63 -15.44 8.01
C VAL A 332 0.43 -15.20 7.09
N PHE A 333 0.23 -13.97 6.61
CA PHE A 333 -0.87 -13.61 5.71
C PHE A 333 -0.43 -13.30 4.28
N ALA A 334 0.87 -13.20 4.00
CA ALA A 334 1.31 -13.17 2.61
C ALA A 334 0.97 -14.52 1.97
N PRO A 335 0.27 -14.54 0.83
CA PRO A 335 -0.02 -15.78 0.13
C PRO A 335 1.31 -16.50 -0.13
N PRO A 336 1.49 -17.74 0.36
CA PRO A 336 2.76 -18.46 0.24
C PRO A 336 3.05 -18.79 -1.22
N SER A 337 2.01 -19.03 -2.01
CA SER A 337 2.09 -19.27 -3.44
C SER A 337 0.79 -18.83 -4.14
N PRO A 338 0.83 -18.60 -5.46
CA PRO A 338 -0.36 -18.46 -6.28
C PRO A 338 -1.26 -19.69 -6.16
N ARG A 339 -2.57 -19.50 -6.14
CA ARG A 339 -3.55 -20.59 -6.14
C ARG A 339 -4.14 -20.77 -7.52
N GLN A 340 -4.39 -22.03 -7.89
CA GLN A 340 -5.06 -22.34 -9.14
C GLN A 340 -6.58 -22.13 -9.00
N ASN A 341 -7.19 -21.42 -9.94
CA ASN A 341 -8.64 -21.35 -10.05
C ASN A 341 -9.17 -22.56 -10.84
N LYS A 342 -10.50 -22.72 -10.88
CA LYS A 342 -11.18 -23.81 -11.61
C LYS A 342 -10.86 -23.86 -13.11
N LYS A 343 -10.42 -22.75 -13.70
CA LYS A 343 -10.05 -22.65 -15.12
C LYS A 343 -8.59 -23.04 -15.36
N GLY A 344 -7.87 -23.42 -14.32
CA GLY A 344 -6.46 -23.77 -14.38
C GLY A 344 -5.51 -22.57 -14.27
N GLU A 345 -6.02 -21.34 -14.10
CA GLU A 345 -5.22 -20.12 -14.03
C GLU A 345 -4.76 -19.85 -12.59
N TYR A 346 -3.49 -19.49 -12.42
CA TYR A 346 -2.93 -19.14 -11.11
C TYR A 346 -3.21 -17.68 -10.75
N PHE A 347 -3.66 -17.43 -9.53
CA PHE A 347 -3.93 -16.09 -8.99
C PHE A 347 -3.45 -15.95 -7.54
N TRP A 348 -3.18 -14.71 -7.12
CA TRP A 348 -2.82 -14.40 -5.73
C TRP A 348 -4.08 -14.24 -4.87
N PRO A 349 -4.29 -15.06 -3.82
CA PRO A 349 -5.45 -14.91 -2.96
C PRO A 349 -5.32 -13.65 -2.10
N LYS A 350 -6.45 -12.96 -1.92
CA LYS A 350 -6.52 -11.70 -1.17
C LYS A 350 -6.62 -11.97 0.33
N SER A 351 -5.79 -11.27 1.10
CA SER A 351 -5.89 -11.24 2.56
C SER A 351 -6.90 -10.19 3.05
N TYR A 352 -7.66 -10.52 4.10
CA TYR A 352 -8.52 -9.55 4.81
C TYR A 352 -7.95 -9.15 6.17
N ALA A 353 -7.25 -10.07 6.84
CA ALA A 353 -6.58 -9.79 8.11
C ALA A 353 -5.41 -8.81 7.94
N ARG A 354 -4.52 -9.03 6.97
CA ARG A 354 -3.33 -8.19 6.75
C ARG A 354 -3.63 -6.69 6.57
N PRO A 355 -4.48 -6.26 5.63
CA PRO A 355 -4.80 -4.83 5.49
C PRO A 355 -5.41 -4.22 6.76
N PHE A 356 -6.23 -5.00 7.48
CA PHE A 356 -6.85 -4.55 8.73
C PHE A 356 -5.81 -4.35 9.83
N ILE A 357 -4.86 -5.29 9.98
CA ILE A 357 -3.75 -5.19 10.91
C ILE A 357 -2.88 -3.97 10.56
N ALA A 358 -2.50 -3.84 9.29
CA ALA A 358 -1.70 -2.70 8.81
C ALA A 358 -2.35 -1.36 9.15
N GLU A 359 -3.66 -1.21 8.92
CA GLU A 359 -4.41 0.01 9.27
C GLU A 359 -4.40 0.32 10.77
N ASN A 360 -4.47 -0.69 11.63
CA ASN A 360 -4.41 -0.50 13.07
C ASN A 360 -3.02 -0.06 13.51
N LEU A 361 -2.00 -0.80 13.07
CA LEU A 361 -0.59 -0.55 13.34
C LEU A 361 -0.16 0.84 12.88
N ALA A 362 -0.45 1.21 11.63
CA ALA A 362 -0.19 2.55 11.09
C ALA A 362 -0.92 3.68 11.85
N SER A 363 -2.03 3.38 12.53
CA SER A 363 -2.78 4.35 13.33
C SER A 363 -2.41 4.34 14.82
N GLY A 364 -1.37 3.60 15.23
CA GLY A 364 -0.98 3.46 16.63
C GLY A 364 -2.02 2.76 17.50
N ARG A 365 -2.85 1.89 16.90
CA ARG A 365 -3.85 1.08 17.62
C ARG A 365 -3.38 -0.38 17.71
N PRO A 366 -3.82 -1.14 18.73
CA PRO A 366 -3.56 -2.57 18.78
C PRO A 366 -4.01 -3.24 17.48
N TRP A 367 -3.21 -4.19 16.98
CA TRP A 367 -3.43 -4.84 15.67
C TRP A 367 -4.83 -5.43 15.49
N TYR A 368 -5.48 -5.78 16.59
CA TYR A 368 -6.81 -6.37 16.64
C TYR A 368 -7.98 -5.37 16.77
N ALA A 369 -7.71 -4.09 17.01
CA ALA A 369 -8.74 -3.12 17.34
C ALA A 369 -9.80 -2.99 16.23
N GLY A 370 -11.09 -3.15 16.57
CA GLY A 370 -12.18 -3.10 15.61
C GLY A 370 -12.44 -4.39 14.83
N PHE A 371 -11.90 -5.54 15.25
CA PHE A 371 -12.05 -6.82 14.54
C PHE A 371 -13.51 -7.23 14.29
N SER A 372 -14.44 -6.79 15.13
CA SER A 372 -15.89 -6.88 14.89
C SER A 372 -16.34 -6.39 13.51
N ARG A 373 -15.63 -5.44 12.88
CA ARG A 373 -15.90 -5.00 11.51
C ARG A 373 -15.70 -6.13 10.50
N LEU A 374 -14.62 -6.90 10.59
CA LEU A 374 -14.38 -8.05 9.69
C LEU A 374 -15.45 -9.15 9.89
N MET A 375 -15.95 -9.30 11.11
CA MET A 375 -16.98 -10.30 11.45
C MET A 375 -18.39 -9.94 10.94
N THR A 376 -18.60 -8.70 10.51
CA THR A 376 -19.90 -8.16 10.05
C THR A 376 -19.89 -7.73 8.58
N ALA A 377 -18.74 -7.28 8.09
CA ALA A 377 -18.60 -6.73 6.76
C ALA A 377 -18.80 -7.78 5.65
N LYS A 378 -19.17 -7.28 4.48
CA LYS A 378 -19.27 -8.05 3.24
C LYS A 378 -18.20 -7.57 2.27
N ASP A 379 -17.65 -8.50 1.49
CA ASP A 379 -16.75 -8.15 0.41
C ASP A 379 -17.52 -7.52 -0.75
N GLU A 380 -17.32 -6.22 -0.94
CA GLU A 380 -17.98 -5.45 -1.98
C GLU A 380 -17.35 -5.64 -3.36
N SER A 381 -16.15 -6.22 -3.47
CA SER A 381 -15.48 -6.44 -4.75
C SER A 381 -16.19 -7.51 -5.61
N MET A 382 -16.85 -8.46 -4.95
CA MET A 382 -17.58 -9.57 -5.57
C MET A 382 -18.89 -9.11 -6.22
N LYS A 383 -19.32 -9.77 -7.31
CA LYS A 383 -20.64 -9.53 -7.94
C LYS A 383 -21.78 -9.73 -6.94
N LYS A 384 -21.70 -10.79 -6.12
CA LYS A 384 -22.58 -11.07 -4.99
C LYS A 384 -21.80 -10.91 -3.68
N PRO A 385 -22.06 -9.88 -2.86
CA PRO A 385 -21.28 -9.65 -1.64
C PRO A 385 -21.39 -10.81 -0.64
N LYS A 386 -20.27 -11.50 -0.39
CA LYS A 386 -20.16 -12.55 0.62
C LYS A 386 -19.62 -11.98 1.93
N PRO A 387 -19.98 -12.53 3.11
CA PRO A 387 -19.40 -12.08 4.37
C PRO A 387 -17.89 -12.33 4.44
N ILE A 388 -17.12 -11.32 4.87
CA ILE A 388 -15.65 -11.40 4.98
C ILE A 388 -15.22 -12.51 5.95
N ARG A 389 -15.99 -12.74 7.02
CA ARG A 389 -15.73 -13.83 7.99
C ARG A 389 -15.59 -15.23 7.39
N HIS A 390 -16.11 -15.48 6.18
CA HIS A 390 -15.91 -16.77 5.53
C HIS A 390 -14.47 -16.89 5.00
N ALA A 391 -13.91 -15.81 4.47
CA ALA A 391 -12.52 -15.76 4.02
C ALA A 391 -11.54 -15.86 5.20
N LEU A 392 -11.88 -15.28 6.35
CA LEU A 392 -11.05 -15.38 7.58
C LEU A 392 -10.82 -16.83 8.03
N LYS A 393 -11.66 -17.79 7.63
CA LYS A 393 -11.42 -19.21 7.95
C LYS A 393 -10.13 -19.73 7.32
N PHE A 394 -9.79 -19.25 6.12
CA PHE A 394 -8.55 -19.62 5.43
C PHE A 394 -7.33 -18.90 6.00
N GLU A 395 -7.54 -17.80 6.73
CA GLU A 395 -6.51 -17.03 7.42
C GLU A 395 -6.39 -17.42 8.91
N ARG A 396 -7.13 -18.44 9.36
CA ARG A 396 -7.16 -18.87 10.76
C ARG A 396 -5.77 -19.25 11.27
N GLY A 397 -4.98 -19.94 10.45
CA GLY A 397 -3.59 -20.29 10.75
C GLY A 397 -2.78 -19.05 11.12
N GLY A 398 -2.77 -18.06 10.23
CA GLY A 398 -2.05 -16.82 10.50
C GLY A 398 -2.61 -16.05 11.69
N LEU A 399 -3.93 -16.03 11.89
CA LEU A 399 -4.53 -15.41 13.08
C LEU A 399 -4.13 -16.12 14.38
N HIS A 400 -3.94 -17.44 14.35
CA HIS A 400 -3.46 -18.20 15.50
C HIS A 400 -2.00 -17.88 15.79
N THR A 401 -1.13 -17.93 14.78
CA THR A 401 0.29 -17.57 14.91
C THR A 401 0.45 -16.15 15.44
N MET A 402 -0.34 -15.19 14.94
CA MET A 402 -0.37 -13.81 15.46
C MET A 402 -0.71 -13.77 16.95
N THR A 403 -1.64 -14.59 17.44
CA THR A 403 -1.99 -14.60 18.87
C THR A 403 -0.92 -15.23 19.77
N GLU A 404 -0.01 -16.01 19.20
CA GLU A 404 1.07 -16.70 19.92
C GLU A 404 2.39 -15.92 19.87
N GLU A 405 2.72 -15.33 18.72
CA GLU A 405 4.03 -14.71 18.48
C GLU A 405 4.07 -13.20 18.78
N ILE A 406 2.93 -12.49 18.72
CA ILE A 406 2.91 -11.06 18.99
C ILE A 406 2.97 -10.78 20.49
N GLN A 407 3.84 -9.84 20.86
CA GLN A 407 3.85 -9.24 22.18
C GLN A 407 2.57 -8.42 22.42
N TRP A 408 1.87 -8.74 23.51
CA TRP A 408 0.67 -8.04 23.96
C TRP A 408 1.01 -6.82 24.80
N ASP A 409 0.23 -5.74 24.65
CA ASP A 409 0.40 -4.50 25.41
C ASP A 409 0.07 -4.71 26.90
N HIS A 410 -0.86 -5.62 27.18
CA HIS A 410 -1.29 -5.95 28.52
C HIS A 410 -1.46 -7.48 28.68
N PRO A 411 -0.95 -8.10 29.76
CA PRO A 411 -0.98 -9.56 29.92
C PRO A 411 -2.40 -10.15 29.91
N GLY A 412 -3.38 -9.38 30.37
CA GLY A 412 -4.79 -9.77 30.31
C GLY A 412 -5.32 -10.04 28.89
N GLU A 413 -4.74 -9.45 27.86
CA GLU A 413 -5.23 -9.54 26.48
C GLU A 413 -5.02 -10.95 25.93
N GLU A 414 -3.80 -11.47 26.07
CA GLU A 414 -3.45 -12.87 25.79
C GLU A 414 -4.34 -13.83 26.60
N ILE A 415 -4.53 -13.54 27.90
CA ILE A 415 -5.31 -14.40 28.80
C ILE A 415 -6.77 -14.49 28.35
N ILE A 416 -7.36 -13.40 27.83
CA ILE A 416 -8.72 -13.44 27.27
C ILE A 416 -8.79 -14.36 26.06
N VAL A 417 -7.83 -14.25 25.14
CA VAL A 417 -7.77 -15.11 23.94
C VAL A 417 -7.68 -16.57 24.35
N ARG A 418 -6.72 -16.91 25.23
CA ARG A 418 -6.51 -18.26 25.74
C ARG A 418 -7.72 -18.80 26.52
N ALA A 419 -8.35 -17.97 27.34
CA ALA A 419 -9.55 -18.35 28.07
C ALA A 419 -10.73 -18.67 27.14
N VAL A 420 -10.88 -17.93 26.04
CA VAL A 420 -11.90 -18.21 25.01
C VAL A 420 -11.55 -19.48 24.24
N HIS A 421 -10.28 -19.69 23.84
CA HIS A 421 -9.84 -20.93 23.20
C HIS A 421 -10.10 -22.16 24.08
N GLU A 422 -9.76 -22.09 25.36
CA GLU A 422 -10.00 -23.17 26.32
C GLU A 422 -11.50 -23.46 26.46
N ALA A 423 -12.34 -22.42 26.51
CA ALA A 423 -13.78 -22.59 26.55
C ALA A 423 -14.31 -23.27 25.28
N MET A 424 -13.84 -22.85 24.10
CA MET A 424 -14.19 -23.46 22.82
C MET A 424 -13.76 -24.93 22.75
N ARG A 425 -12.55 -25.25 23.21
CA ARG A 425 -12.03 -26.62 23.30
C ARG A 425 -12.92 -27.53 24.13
N CYS A 426 -13.30 -27.10 25.33
CA CYS A 426 -14.19 -27.85 26.21
C CYS A 426 -15.58 -28.05 25.59
N ARG A 427 -16.13 -27.01 24.95
CA ARG A 427 -17.44 -27.06 24.28
C ARG A 427 -17.43 -28.03 23.09
N TYR A 428 -16.42 -27.93 22.24
CA TYR A 428 -16.29 -28.80 21.07
C TYR A 428 -16.01 -30.24 21.46
N GLY A 429 -15.17 -30.48 22.49
CA GLY A 429 -14.95 -31.81 23.04
C GLY A 429 -16.24 -32.46 23.55
N ARG A 430 -17.12 -31.69 24.22
CA ARG A 430 -18.43 -32.19 24.65
C ARG A 430 -19.34 -32.51 23.46
N ILE A 431 -19.38 -31.64 22.44
CA ILE A 431 -20.15 -31.89 21.21
C ILE A 431 -19.64 -33.15 20.52
N ALA A 432 -18.33 -33.35 20.42
CA ALA A 432 -17.74 -34.54 19.82
C ALA A 432 -18.11 -35.81 20.60
N ALA A 433 -18.00 -35.79 21.94
CA ALA A 433 -18.38 -36.90 22.80
C ALA A 433 -19.87 -37.27 22.69
N GLU A 434 -20.76 -36.30 22.50
CA GLU A 434 -22.20 -36.53 22.32
C GLU A 434 -22.57 -37.04 20.91
N ASN A 435 -21.69 -36.89 19.91
CA ASN A 435 -22.01 -37.15 18.51
C ASN A 435 -21.01 -38.11 17.82
N VAL A 436 -20.37 -39.00 18.60
CA VAL A 436 -19.36 -39.97 18.10
C VAL A 436 -19.83 -40.74 16.87
N GLN A 437 -21.11 -41.13 16.85
CA GLN A 437 -21.71 -41.93 15.78
C GLN A 437 -22.23 -41.10 14.59
N ASN A 438 -22.30 -39.77 14.68
CA ASN A 438 -22.86 -38.91 13.65
C ASN A 438 -22.01 -37.67 13.39
N ARG A 439 -21.02 -37.82 12.50
CA ARG A 439 -20.09 -36.75 12.11
C ARG A 439 -20.79 -35.53 11.49
N ALA A 440 -21.88 -35.73 10.75
CA ALA A 440 -22.63 -34.62 10.14
C ALA A 440 -23.36 -33.79 11.20
N ALA A 441 -24.01 -34.44 12.17
CA ALA A 441 -24.64 -33.76 13.30
C ALA A 441 -23.60 -33.02 14.16
N MET A 442 -22.44 -33.63 14.39
CA MET A 442 -21.30 -33.01 15.08
C MET A 442 -20.86 -31.70 14.41
N LYS A 443 -20.56 -31.74 13.09
CA LYS A 443 -20.14 -30.56 12.30
C LYS A 443 -21.19 -29.45 12.35
N ASN A 444 -22.47 -29.81 12.21
CA ASN A 444 -23.57 -28.85 12.28
C ASN A 444 -23.69 -28.22 13.67
N ARG A 445 -23.53 -28.98 14.75
CA ARG A 445 -23.57 -28.47 16.13
C ARG A 445 -22.37 -27.57 16.43
N MET A 446 -21.16 -27.92 16.02
CA MET A 446 -19.97 -27.07 16.15
C MET A 446 -20.15 -25.75 15.39
N THR A 447 -20.64 -25.81 14.15
CA THR A 447 -20.92 -24.61 13.34
C THR A 447 -21.98 -23.71 14.00
N ARG A 448 -23.05 -24.29 14.55
CA ARG A 448 -24.08 -23.54 15.29
C ARG A 448 -23.54 -22.91 16.57
N GLU A 449 -22.67 -23.62 17.29
CA GLU A 449 -22.03 -23.07 18.49
C GLU A 449 -21.13 -21.89 18.12
N TYR A 450 -20.29 -22.03 17.10
CA TYR A 450 -19.48 -20.94 16.56
C TYR A 450 -20.32 -19.71 16.21
N GLU A 451 -21.38 -19.89 15.40
CA GLU A 451 -22.25 -18.78 14.99
C GLU A 451 -23.00 -18.15 16.16
N ARG A 452 -23.39 -18.94 17.18
CA ARG A 452 -23.99 -18.41 18.41
C ARG A 452 -23.01 -17.48 19.13
N GLN A 453 -21.79 -17.94 19.38
CA GLN A 453 -20.78 -17.13 20.09
C GLN A 453 -20.40 -15.89 19.29
N ARG A 454 -20.23 -16.03 17.97
CA ARG A 454 -20.00 -14.91 17.07
C ARG A 454 -21.10 -13.86 17.17
N LEU A 455 -22.37 -14.28 17.09
CA LEU A 455 -23.51 -13.38 17.18
C LEU A 455 -23.60 -12.71 18.56
N ALA A 456 -23.29 -13.42 19.63
CA ALA A 456 -23.27 -12.87 20.99
C ALA A 456 -22.20 -11.78 21.13
N PHE A 457 -20.97 -12.03 20.68
CA PHE A 457 -19.89 -11.04 20.78
C PHE A 457 -20.08 -9.87 19.82
N VAL A 458 -20.44 -10.10 18.55
CA VAL A 458 -20.73 -9.02 17.60
C VAL A 458 -21.92 -8.17 18.08
N GLY A 459 -22.93 -8.81 18.67
CA GLY A 459 -24.13 -8.14 19.19
C GLY A 459 -23.91 -7.39 20.49
N ALA A 460 -22.79 -7.60 21.19
CA ALA A 460 -22.46 -6.88 22.41
C ALA A 460 -22.13 -5.42 22.08
N LYS A 461 -23.05 -4.51 22.43
CA LYS A 461 -22.91 -3.05 22.25
C LYS A 461 -22.62 -2.29 23.55
N THR A 462 -22.51 -2.99 24.68
CA THR A 462 -22.22 -2.41 26.00
C THR A 462 -21.31 -3.35 26.80
N ALA A 463 -20.63 -2.81 27.81
CA ALA A 463 -19.80 -3.62 28.72
C ALA A 463 -20.60 -4.74 29.40
N ASN A 464 -21.83 -4.48 29.82
CA ASN A 464 -22.69 -5.50 30.44
C ASN A 464 -23.09 -6.61 29.46
N ALA A 465 -23.41 -6.27 28.21
CA ALA A 465 -23.72 -7.27 27.19
C ALA A 465 -22.51 -8.15 26.88
N LEU A 466 -21.31 -7.57 26.83
CA LEU A 466 -20.07 -8.34 26.63
C LEU A 466 -19.77 -9.26 27.81
N ARG A 467 -19.84 -8.74 29.06
CA ARG A 467 -19.65 -9.55 30.26
C ARG A 467 -20.62 -10.72 30.30
N HIS A 468 -21.89 -10.48 29.93
CA HIS A 468 -22.88 -11.54 29.83
C HIS A 468 -22.50 -12.59 28.77
N ALA A 469 -22.09 -12.19 27.58
CA ALA A 469 -21.68 -13.11 26.52
C ALA A 469 -20.46 -13.96 26.91
N LEU A 470 -19.44 -13.34 27.53
CA LEU A 470 -18.25 -14.06 28.02
C LEU A 470 -18.61 -15.01 29.18
N ALA A 471 -19.42 -14.56 30.13
CA ALA A 471 -19.88 -15.40 31.24
C ALA A 471 -20.74 -16.58 30.77
N ASP A 472 -21.60 -16.38 29.77
CA ASP A 472 -22.38 -17.47 29.16
C ASP A 472 -21.47 -18.50 28.48
N LEU A 473 -20.46 -18.07 27.71
CA LEU A 473 -19.48 -18.98 27.12
C LEU A 473 -18.69 -19.76 28.18
N TRP A 474 -18.12 -19.06 29.16
CA TRP A 474 -17.26 -19.66 30.18
C TRP A 474 -18.04 -20.62 31.09
N SER A 475 -19.24 -20.25 31.53
CA SER A 475 -20.09 -21.12 32.36
C SER A 475 -20.51 -22.40 31.63
N ARG A 476 -20.81 -22.29 30.32
CA ARG A 476 -21.17 -23.43 29.47
C ARG A 476 -20.01 -24.39 29.21
N ALA A 477 -18.77 -23.90 29.22
CA ALA A 477 -17.56 -24.70 29.02
C ALA A 477 -17.23 -25.54 30.26
N GLY A 478 -17.60 -25.08 31.46
CA GLY A 478 -17.28 -25.74 32.72
C GLY A 478 -16.01 -25.15 33.33
N SER A 479 -15.08 -26.01 33.76
CA SER A 479 -13.79 -25.57 34.32
C SER A 479 -12.91 -24.91 33.25
N ASN A 480 -12.50 -23.66 33.48
CA ASN A 480 -11.52 -22.96 32.66
C ASN A 480 -10.23 -22.77 33.48
N SER A 481 -9.19 -23.54 33.19
CA SER A 481 -7.91 -23.48 33.93
C SER A 481 -7.23 -22.12 33.79
N VAL A 482 -7.24 -21.55 32.58
CA VAL A 482 -6.64 -20.24 32.28
C VAL A 482 -7.21 -19.15 33.19
N LEU A 483 -8.54 -19.11 33.36
CA LEU A 483 -9.17 -18.12 34.25
C LEU A 483 -8.91 -18.42 35.73
N ARG A 484 -8.86 -19.68 36.15
CA ARG A 484 -8.56 -20.01 37.56
C ARG A 484 -7.19 -19.47 37.98
N GLU A 485 -6.22 -19.55 37.08
CA GLU A 485 -4.84 -19.14 37.31
C GLU A 485 -4.66 -17.62 37.19
N ALA A 486 -5.34 -16.97 36.23
CA ALA A 486 -4.98 -15.62 35.81
C ALA A 486 -6.14 -14.61 35.68
N TRP A 487 -7.32 -14.88 36.28
CA TRP A 487 -8.47 -13.96 36.22
C TRP A 487 -8.22 -12.52 36.72
N PRO A 488 -7.32 -12.23 37.70
CA PRO A 488 -7.13 -10.84 38.14
C PRO A 488 -6.62 -9.93 37.02
N HIS A 489 -5.86 -10.46 36.06
CA HIS A 489 -5.38 -9.72 34.90
C HIS A 489 -6.48 -9.47 33.85
N VAL A 490 -7.56 -10.25 33.87
CA VAL A 490 -8.70 -10.13 32.94
C VAL A 490 -9.68 -9.05 33.40
N LEU A 491 -9.88 -8.87 34.71
CA LEU A 491 -10.87 -7.93 35.24
C LEU A 491 -10.75 -6.49 34.71
N PRO A 492 -9.54 -5.89 34.60
CA PRO A 492 -9.40 -4.53 34.08
C PRO A 492 -9.89 -4.38 32.63
N LEU A 493 -9.80 -5.46 31.85
CA LEU A 493 -10.25 -5.50 30.45
C LEU A 493 -11.78 -5.63 30.35
N LEU A 494 -12.45 -6.11 31.40
CA LEU A 494 -13.91 -6.16 31.48
C LEU A 494 -14.53 -4.84 31.95
N SER A 495 -13.73 -3.78 32.13
CA SER A 495 -14.19 -2.44 32.52
C SER A 495 -15.08 -1.79 31.45
N THR A 496 -15.74 -0.69 31.82
CA THR A 496 -16.55 0.12 30.91
C THR A 496 -15.72 0.86 29.86
N GLU A 497 -14.41 0.97 30.05
CA GLU A 497 -13.52 1.68 29.12
C GLU A 497 -12.92 0.74 28.08
N LYS A 498 -12.64 -0.52 28.44
CA LYS A 498 -11.93 -1.47 27.58
C LYS A 498 -12.83 -2.50 26.89
N TRP A 499 -14.14 -2.46 27.11
CA TRP A 499 -15.04 -3.51 26.60
C TRP A 499 -15.03 -3.65 25.08
N GLN A 500 -14.85 -2.59 24.28
CA GLN A 500 -14.76 -2.75 22.81
C GLN A 500 -13.53 -3.59 22.41
N LEU A 501 -12.37 -3.30 23.00
CA LEU A 501 -11.14 -4.04 22.75
C LEU A 501 -11.29 -5.50 23.21
N THR A 502 -11.88 -5.72 24.38
CA THR A 502 -12.16 -7.06 24.90
C THR A 502 -13.13 -7.86 24.03
N ARG A 503 -14.13 -7.20 23.44
CA ARG A 503 -15.01 -7.82 22.44
C ARG A 503 -14.22 -8.22 21.20
N ASP A 504 -13.35 -7.35 20.70
CA ASP A 504 -12.55 -7.63 19.53
C ASP A 504 -11.53 -8.77 19.79
N LEU A 505 -10.93 -8.83 20.98
CA LEU A 505 -10.11 -9.97 21.46
C LEU A 505 -10.92 -11.28 21.45
N ALA A 506 -12.14 -11.27 22.00
CA ALA A 506 -12.99 -12.47 22.01
C ALA A 506 -13.36 -12.93 20.59
N LEU A 507 -13.56 -11.99 19.67
CA LEU A 507 -13.84 -12.29 18.27
C LEU A 507 -12.61 -12.84 17.52
N ILE A 508 -11.42 -12.33 17.80
CA ILE A 508 -10.18 -12.91 17.29
C ILE A 508 -9.94 -14.29 17.85
N ALA A 509 -10.20 -14.50 19.15
CA ALA A 509 -10.09 -15.82 19.75
C ALA A 509 -11.01 -16.83 19.04
N LEU A 510 -12.24 -16.44 18.69
CA LEU A 510 -13.10 -17.29 17.85
C LEU A 510 -12.50 -17.53 16.46
N ALA A 511 -11.98 -16.50 15.81
CA ALA A 511 -11.46 -16.59 14.44
C ALA A 511 -10.13 -17.37 14.34
N SER A 512 -9.30 -17.35 15.38
CA SER A 512 -7.99 -18.00 15.49
C SER A 512 -8.04 -19.41 16.10
N TYR A 513 -9.15 -19.83 16.72
CA TYR A 513 -9.21 -21.11 17.43
C TYR A 513 -8.96 -22.32 16.51
N GLN A 514 -7.84 -23.02 16.74
CA GLN A 514 -7.49 -24.28 16.08
C GLN A 514 -7.79 -25.47 17.01
N GLY A 515 -8.76 -26.30 16.63
CA GLY A 515 -8.98 -27.61 17.25
C GLY A 515 -8.48 -28.73 16.34
N LYS A 516 -7.97 -29.83 16.91
CA LYS A 516 -7.46 -31.01 16.16
C LYS A 516 -8.42 -31.57 15.10
N GLU A 517 -9.73 -31.51 15.34
CA GLU A 517 -10.75 -31.93 14.35
C GLU A 517 -11.15 -30.81 13.38
N GLN A 518 -11.01 -29.56 13.80
CA GLN A 518 -11.37 -28.38 13.01
C GLN A 518 -10.38 -28.13 11.87
N GLU A 519 -9.10 -28.43 12.11
CA GLU A 519 -8.01 -28.38 11.14
C GLU A 519 -8.26 -29.31 9.94
N ASN A 520 -8.71 -30.54 10.21
CA ASN A 520 -9.12 -31.49 9.17
C ASN A 520 -10.37 -31.01 8.40
N ILE A 521 -11.32 -30.36 9.08
CA ILE A 521 -12.56 -29.84 8.46
C ILE A 521 -12.26 -28.65 7.56
N ASP A 522 -11.39 -27.72 7.96
CA ASP A 522 -11.02 -26.56 7.14
C ASP A 522 -10.22 -26.98 5.90
N LEU A 523 -9.32 -27.97 6.01
CA LEU A 523 -8.61 -28.57 4.86
C LEU A 523 -9.56 -29.25 3.86
N THR A 524 -10.62 -29.88 4.34
CA THR A 524 -11.63 -30.53 3.48
C THR A 524 -12.56 -29.50 2.83
N GLN A 525 -12.94 -28.44 3.56
CA GLN A 525 -13.77 -27.34 3.03
C GLN A 525 -13.02 -26.41 2.07
N ALA A 526 -11.69 -26.30 2.18
CA ALA A 526 -10.88 -25.63 1.18
C ALA A 526 -11.02 -26.34 -0.18
N LYS A 527 -10.89 -27.68 -0.20
CA LYS A 527 -11.07 -28.51 -1.39
C LYS A 527 -12.51 -28.47 -1.95
N GLU A 528 -13.54 -28.51 -1.10
CA GLU A 528 -14.95 -28.49 -1.55
C GLU A 528 -15.44 -27.09 -2.00
N ASN A 529 -14.93 -26.00 -1.41
CA ASN A 529 -15.29 -24.64 -1.86
C ASN A 529 -14.49 -24.21 -3.10
N GLU A 530 -13.29 -24.75 -3.30
CA GLU A 530 -12.58 -24.70 -4.59
C GLU A 530 -13.43 -25.25 -5.74
N GLU A 531 -14.33 -26.21 -5.48
CA GLU A 531 -15.31 -26.72 -6.45
C GLU A 531 -16.56 -25.83 -6.64
N THR A 532 -16.85 -24.88 -5.74
CA THR A 532 -18.11 -24.08 -5.77
C THR A 532 -17.96 -22.57 -5.92
N GLU A 533 -16.75 -22.00 -5.84
CA GLU A 533 -16.55 -20.55 -6.05
C GLU A 533 -16.46 -20.15 -7.54
N GLU A 534 -17.63 -19.86 -8.11
CA GLU A 534 -17.85 -18.87 -9.18
C GLU A 534 -18.74 -17.71 -8.68
#